data_AF-A0A7W7VUZ1-F1
#
_entry.id   AF-A0A7W7VUZ1-F1
#
_cell.length_a   1.000
_cell.length_b   1.000
_cell.length_c   1.000
_cell.angle_alpha   90.00
_cell.angle_beta   90.00
_cell.angle_gamma   90.00
#
_symmetry.space_group_name_H-M   'P 1'
#
loop_
_entity.id
_entity.type
_entity.pdbx_description
1 polymer ?
#
loop_
_entity_poly.entity_id
_entity_poly.type
_entity_poly.pdbx_seq_one_letter_code
_entity_poly.pdbx_strand_id
1 'polypeptide(L)'
;MREPDVQVQPSALVTYSQVIDQEYGVLSQIQATLAQVQIPAGAFGKLPDSAELLDAYGGHADAEQQNCSDLMDCLDYATGGLQTTAVNYTGTDADMAVMFGGAQ
;
A
#
# COMPACT_ATOMS: atom_id res chain seq x y z
N MET A 1 19.99 23.41 -17.49
CA MET A 1 18.76 23.27 -16.70
C MET A 1 19.18 22.94 -15.28
N ARG A 2 18.81 23.78 -14.31
CA ARG A 2 19.06 23.51 -12.88
C ARG A 2 17.88 22.67 -12.42
N GLU A 3 18.13 21.46 -11.94
CA GLU A 3 17.07 20.64 -11.33
C GLU A 3 16.45 21.43 -10.18
N PRO A 4 15.12 21.39 -10.00
CA PRO A 4 14.50 22.03 -8.85
C PRO A 4 15.12 21.47 -7.58
N ASP A 5 15.53 22.36 -6.68
CA ASP A 5 15.99 21.98 -5.35
C ASP A 5 14.78 21.45 -4.58
N VAL A 6 14.54 20.14 -4.66
CA VAL A 6 13.45 19.48 -3.96
C VAL A 6 13.85 19.40 -2.49
N GLN A 7 13.43 20.40 -1.71
CA GLN A 7 13.56 20.35 -0.26
C GLN A 7 12.56 19.35 0.32
N VAL A 8 13.04 18.13 0.56
CA VAL A 8 12.27 17.07 1.21
C VAL A 8 12.26 17.33 2.71
N GLN A 9 11.08 17.51 3.29
CA GLN A 9 10.93 17.58 4.75
C GLN A 9 10.80 16.15 5.30
N PRO A 10 11.77 15.65 6.10
CA PRO A 10 11.72 14.28 6.60
C PRO A 10 10.49 13.98 7.46
N SER A 11 10.00 14.98 8.19
CA SER A 11 8.74 14.88 8.95
C SER A 11 7.53 14.61 8.07
N ALA A 12 7.48 15.21 6.87
CA ALA A 12 6.41 14.95 5.91
C ALA A 12 6.45 13.51 5.39
N LEU A 13 7.65 12.96 5.13
CA LEU A 13 7.80 11.56 4.72
C LEU A 13 7.28 10.59 5.78
N VAL A 14 7.53 10.87 7.06
CA VAL A 14 7.02 10.07 8.19
C VAL A 14 5.49 10.19 8.30
N THR A 15 4.93 11.38 8.10
CA THR A 15 3.46 11.53 8.07
C THR A 15 2.84 10.76 6.90
N TYR A 16 3.44 10.79 5.71
CA TYR A 16 2.96 10.01 4.58
C TYR A 16 3.06 8.51 4.81
N SER A 17 4.13 8.01 5.43
CA SER A 17 4.24 6.59 5.77
C SER A 17 3.13 6.16 6.74
N GLN A 18 2.80 6.99 7.73
CA GLN A 18 1.70 6.69 8.67
C GLN A 18 0.33 6.61 7.97
N VAL A 19 0.08 7.48 6.98
CA VAL A 19 -1.14 7.42 6.16
C VAL A 19 -1.17 6.12 5.36
N ILE A 20 -0.05 5.74 4.74
CA ILE A 20 0.03 4.48 3.97
C ILE A 20 -0.20 3.27 4.87
N ASP A 21 0.36 3.24 6.08
CA ASP A 21 0.12 2.17 7.05
C ASP A 21 -1.37 2.06 7.43
N GLN A 22 -2.06 3.21 7.55
CA GLN A 22 -3.49 3.25 7.81
C GLN A 22 -4.29 2.67 6.63
N GLU A 23 -3.97 3.07 5.40
CA GLU A 23 -4.63 2.56 4.18
C GLU A 23 -4.37 1.05 4.00
N TYR A 24 -3.17 0.58 4.30
CA TYR A 24 -2.84 -0.86 4.33
C TYR A 24 -3.77 -1.61 5.30
N GLY A 25 -3.96 -1.08 6.51
CA GLY A 25 -4.86 -1.67 7.50
C GLY A 25 -6.31 -1.74 7.03
N VAL A 26 -6.80 -0.72 6.33
CA VAL A 26 -8.14 -0.71 5.73
C VAL A 26 -8.25 -1.77 4.63
N LEU A 27 -7.28 -1.85 3.72
CA LEU A 27 -7.27 -2.85 2.65
C LEU A 27 -7.20 -4.28 3.18
N SER A 28 -6.44 -4.53 4.24
CA SER A 28 -6.39 -5.83 4.90
C SER A 28 -7.77 -6.24 5.46
N GLN A 29 -8.52 -5.30 6.05
CA GLN A 29 -9.89 -5.56 6.51
C GLN A 29 -10.85 -5.83 5.35
N ILE A 30 -10.71 -5.09 4.24
CA ILE A 30 -11.53 -5.31 3.04
C ILE A 30 -11.24 -6.70 2.45
N GLN A 31 -9.97 -7.07 2.28
CA GLN A 31 -9.58 -8.38 1.77
C GLN A 31 -10.13 -9.51 2.65
N ALA A 32 -9.99 -9.39 3.97
CA ALA A 32 -10.54 -10.36 4.93
C ALA A 32 -12.07 -10.47 4.85
N THR A 33 -12.75 -9.34 4.63
CA THR A 33 -14.22 -9.31 4.47
C THR A 33 -14.63 -9.99 3.17
N LEU A 34 -13.97 -9.67 2.06
CA LEU A 34 -14.23 -10.27 0.75
C LEU A 34 -13.98 -11.79 0.77
N ALA A 35 -12.95 -12.26 1.49
CA ALA A 35 -12.63 -13.68 1.59
C ALA A 35 -13.70 -14.49 2.34
N GLN A 36 -14.52 -13.83 3.15
CA GLN A 36 -15.65 -14.45 3.86
C GLN A 36 -16.92 -14.54 3.02
N VAL A 37 -17.00 -13.82 1.90
CA VAL A 37 -18.16 -13.85 1.03
C VAL A 37 -18.15 -15.15 0.23
N GLN A 38 -18.91 -16.14 0.70
CA GLN A 38 -19.16 -17.38 -0.04
C GLN A 38 -20.57 -17.37 -0.61
N ILE A 39 -20.68 -17.51 -1.92
CA ILE A 39 -21.97 -17.68 -2.59
C ILE A 39 -22.37 -19.16 -2.52
N PRO A 40 -23.48 -19.52 -1.85
CA PRO A 40 -23.90 -20.90 -1.75
C PRO A 40 -24.28 -21.48 -3.11
N ALA A 41 -24.02 -22.78 -3.30
CA ALA A 41 -24.43 -23.50 -4.50
C ALA A 41 -25.95 -23.37 -4.71
N GLY A 42 -26.34 -22.84 -5.88
CA GLY A 42 -27.74 -22.58 -6.20
C GLY A 42 -28.27 -21.20 -5.78
N ALA A 43 -27.43 -20.29 -5.26
CA ALA A 43 -27.83 -18.90 -5.01
C ALA A 43 -28.34 -18.18 -6.26
N PHE A 44 -27.81 -18.54 -7.43
CA PHE A 44 -28.28 -18.05 -8.73
C PHE A 44 -29.55 -18.77 -9.23
N GLY A 45 -30.09 -19.70 -8.45
CA GLY A 45 -31.35 -20.38 -8.73
C GLY A 45 -31.33 -21.26 -9.99
N LYS A 46 -32.50 -21.37 -10.62
CA LYS A 46 -32.72 -22.12 -11.87
C LYS A 46 -32.58 -21.24 -13.12
N LEU A 47 -31.86 -20.13 -13.03
CA LEU A 47 -31.59 -19.32 -14.21
C LEU A 47 -30.92 -20.21 -15.27
N PRO A 48 -31.28 -20.06 -16.57
CA PRO A 48 -30.38 -20.49 -17.63
C PRO A 48 -29.00 -19.93 -17.32
N ASP A 49 -27.97 -20.75 -17.47
CA ASP A 49 -26.57 -20.34 -17.25
C ASP A 49 -26.21 -20.01 -15.79
N SER A 50 -27.00 -20.46 -14.79
CA SER A 50 -26.70 -20.24 -13.37
C SER A 50 -25.35 -20.81 -12.92
N ALA A 51 -24.85 -21.85 -13.60
CA ALA A 51 -23.51 -22.39 -13.38
C ALA A 51 -22.41 -21.45 -13.91
N GLU A 52 -22.62 -20.83 -15.07
CA GLU A 52 -21.69 -19.86 -15.66
C GLU A 52 -21.62 -18.58 -14.82
N LEU A 53 -22.76 -18.12 -14.29
CA LEU A 53 -22.81 -16.98 -13.36
C LEU A 53 -22.05 -17.24 -12.06
N LEU A 54 -22.13 -18.47 -11.53
CA LEU A 54 -21.40 -18.86 -10.33
C LEU A 54 -19.90 -18.91 -10.59
N ASP A 55 -19.49 -19.47 -11.73
CA ASP A 55 -18.09 -19.56 -12.14
C ASP A 55 -17.48 -18.17 -12.38
N ALA A 56 -18.20 -17.31 -13.13
CA ALA A 56 -17.79 -15.93 -13.36
C ALA A 56 -17.69 -15.12 -12.07
N TYR A 57 -18.62 -15.33 -11.12
CA TYR A 57 -18.52 -14.72 -9.80
C TYR A 57 -17.26 -15.20 -9.05
N GLY A 58 -16.99 -16.50 -9.04
CA GLY A 58 -15.80 -17.07 -8.41
C GLY A 58 -14.51 -16.47 -8.99
N GLY A 59 -14.40 -16.42 -10.32
CA GLY A 59 -13.27 -15.80 -11.00
C GLY A 59 -13.12 -14.31 -10.69
N HIS A 60 -14.23 -13.57 -10.56
CA HIS A 60 -14.17 -12.16 -10.17
C HIS A 60 -13.74 -11.99 -8.70
N ALA A 61 -14.27 -12.81 -7.79
CA ALA A 61 -13.90 -12.78 -6.38
C ALA A 61 -12.40 -13.07 -6.19
N ASP A 62 -11.87 -14.07 -6.90
CA ASP A 62 -10.44 -14.40 -6.88
C ASP A 62 -9.58 -13.25 -7.44
N ALA A 63 -10.03 -12.62 -8.54
CA ALA A 63 -9.33 -11.47 -9.11
C ALA A 63 -9.31 -10.27 -8.14
N GLU A 64 -10.41 -9.98 -7.45
CA GLU A 64 -10.45 -8.89 -6.46
C GLU A 64 -9.58 -9.18 -5.23
N GLN A 65 -9.47 -10.44 -4.80
CA GLN A 65 -8.53 -10.85 -3.77
C GLN A 65 -7.08 -10.60 -4.16
N GLN A 66 -6.73 -10.95 -5.40
CA GLN A 66 -5.40 -10.70 -5.96
C GLN A 66 -5.12 -9.20 -6.08
N ASN A 67 -6.06 -8.41 -6.61
CA ASN A 67 -5.92 -6.96 -6.71
C ASN A 67 -5.67 -6.30 -5.35
N CYS A 68 -6.41 -6.73 -4.31
CA CYS A 68 -6.19 -6.23 -2.94
C CYS A 68 -4.78 -6.59 -2.44
N SER A 69 -4.30 -7.80 -2.73
CA SER A 69 -2.94 -8.22 -2.39
C SER A 69 -1.88 -7.35 -3.08
N ASP A 70 -2.01 -7.16 -4.39
CA ASP A 70 -1.06 -6.39 -5.19
C ASP A 70 -1.00 -4.92 -4.73
N LEU A 71 -2.14 -4.34 -4.36
CA LEU A 71 -2.22 -2.99 -3.79
C LEU A 71 -1.52 -2.89 -2.44
N MET A 72 -1.73 -3.87 -1.56
CA MET A 72 -1.05 -3.93 -0.26
C MET A 72 0.47 -4.03 -0.43
N ASP A 73 0.97 -4.84 -1.36
CA ASP A 73 2.40 -4.95 -1.68
C ASP A 73 2.98 -3.62 -2.19
N CYS A 74 2.22 -2.90 -3.03
CA CYS A 74 2.62 -1.58 -3.52
C CYS A 74 2.72 -0.54 -2.39
N LEU A 75 1.77 -0.57 -1.44
CA LEU A 75 1.78 0.31 -0.28
C LEU A 75 2.95 0.00 0.66
N ASP A 76 3.22 -1.28 0.94
CA ASP A 76 4.38 -1.69 1.75
C ASP A 76 5.69 -1.22 1.14
N TYR A 77 5.86 -1.42 -0.18
CA TYR A 77 7.03 -0.93 -0.91
C TYR A 77 7.17 0.60 -0.84
N ALA A 78 6.06 1.33 -0.97
CA ALA A 78 6.06 2.80 -0.86
C ALA A 78 6.45 3.26 0.56
N THR A 79 5.89 2.64 1.60
CA THR A 79 6.26 2.93 3.01
C THR A 79 7.75 2.68 3.23
N GLY A 80 8.28 1.54 2.80
CA GLY A 80 9.70 1.21 2.93
C GLY A 80 10.60 2.24 2.21
N GLY A 81 10.20 2.69 1.02
CA GLY A 81 10.89 3.74 0.28
C GLY A 81 10.89 5.09 0.99
N LEU A 82 9.74 5.51 1.54
CA LEU A 82 9.61 6.76 2.31
C LEU A 82 10.44 6.75 3.58
N GLN A 83 10.41 5.64 4.34
CA GLN A 83 11.20 5.48 5.56
C GLN A 83 12.70 5.49 5.28
N THR A 84 13.14 4.75 4.25
CA THR A 84 14.54 4.75 3.80
C THR A 84 15.00 6.14 3.40
N THR A 85 14.16 6.87 2.66
CA THR A 85 14.45 8.24 2.24
C THR A 85 14.56 9.17 3.44
N ALA A 86 13.63 9.08 4.41
CA ALA A 86 13.67 9.88 5.62
C ALA A 86 14.95 9.65 6.44
N VAL A 87 15.37 8.39 6.61
CA VAL A 87 16.63 8.03 7.29
C VAL A 87 17.84 8.61 6.57
N ASN A 88 17.88 8.56 5.24
CA ASN A 88 19.00 9.10 4.48
C ASN A 88 19.12 10.62 4.62
N TYR A 89 18.00 11.35 4.61
CA TYR A 89 18.03 12.81 4.82
C TYR A 89 18.48 13.18 6.24
N THR A 90 17.95 12.51 7.28
CA THR A 90 18.33 12.81 8.66
C THR A 90 19.79 12.43 8.95
N GLY A 91 20.28 11.33 8.38
CA GLY A 91 21.69 10.94 8.48
C GLY A 91 22.62 11.94 7.79
N THR A 92 22.28 12.36 6.57
CA THR A 92 23.08 13.35 5.81
C THR A 92 23.13 14.70 6.53
N ASP A 93 22.01 15.16 7.08
CA ASP A 93 21.97 16.41 7.87
C ASP A 93 22.80 16.31 9.15
N ALA A 94 22.78 15.16 9.84
CA ALA A 94 23.59 14.92 11.02
C ALA A 94 25.09 14.90 10.70
N ASP A 95 25.50 14.25 9.61
CA ASP A 95 26.90 14.18 9.17
C ASP A 95 27.42 15.58 8.76
N MET A 96 26.59 16.37 8.07
CA MET A 96 26.91 17.77 7.76
C MET A 96 27.05 18.62 9.03
N ALA A 97 26.13 18.46 9.99
CA ALA A 97 26.19 19.19 11.26
C ALA A 97 27.45 18.86 12.06
N VAL A 98 27.91 17.61 12.06
CA VAL A 98 29.16 17.19 12.71
C VAL A 98 30.39 17.76 11.98
N MET A 99 30.41 17.68 10.64
CA MET A 99 31.52 18.21 9.82
C MET A 99 31.70 19.74 9.96
N PHE A 100 30.62 20.50 10.04
CA PHE A 100 30.67 21.96 10.16
C PHE A 100 30.64 22.48 11.61
N GLY A 101 30.07 21.71 12.54
CA GLY A 101 30.01 22.04 13.97
C GLY A 101 31.27 21.68 14.77
N GLY A 102 32.15 20.83 14.21
CA GLY A 102 33.44 20.47 14.80
C GLY A 102 34.58 21.49 14.58
N ALA A 103 34.29 22.65 13.98
CA ALA A 103 35.26 23.71 13.71
C ALA A 103 35.09 24.90 14.66
N GLN A 104 35.25 24.68 15.98
CA GLN A 104 35.52 25.74 16.97
C GLN A 104 36.51 25.26 18.03
#